data_AF-A0A2E0IZY3-F1
#
_entry.id   AF-A0A2E0IZY3-F1
#
_cell.length_a   1.000
_cell.length_b   1.000
_cell.length_c   1.000
_cell.angle_alpha   90.00
_cell.angle_beta   90.00
_cell.angle_gamma   90.00
#
_symmetry.space_group_name_H-M   'P 1'
#
loop_
_entity.id
_entity.type
_entity.pdbx_description
1 polymer ?
#
loop_
_entity_poly.entity_id
_entity_poly.type
_entity_poly.pdbx_seq_one_letter_code
_entity_poly.pdbx_strand_id
1 'polypeptide(L)' 'MTGEFPEPESTYYVLETNRLDGGGSVTVFAAGPYLTPDEAKTAREQLHSAEPVRNLHCAEYRTYE' A
#
# COMPACT_ATOMS: atom_id res chain seq x y z
N MET A 1 19.91 -10.36 30.11
CA MET A 1 18.55 -10.36 29.51
C MET A 1 18.69 -9.70 28.15
N THR A 2 18.78 -10.49 27.09
CA THR A 2 18.65 -9.98 25.72
C THR A 2 17.18 -9.62 25.53
N GLY A 3 16.87 -8.33 25.64
CA GLY A 3 15.54 -7.83 25.31
C GLY A 3 15.38 -7.88 23.80
N GLU A 4 14.89 -8.99 23.29
CA GLU A 4 14.39 -9.06 21.92
C GLU A 4 13.11 -8.23 21.89
N PHE A 5 13.19 -7.04 21.29
CA PHE A 5 12.00 -6.31 20.88
C PHE A 5 11.28 -7.15 19.81
N PRO A 6 9.94 -7.26 19.83
CA PRO A 6 9.21 -8.01 18.82
C PRO A 6 9.54 -7.43 17.43
N GLU A 7 9.75 -8.32 16.45
CA GLU A 7 9.90 -7.88 15.06
C GLU A 7 8.58 -7.26 14.59
N PRO A 8 8.62 -6.10 13.89
CA PRO A 8 7.40 -5.45 13.43
C PRO A 8 6.70 -6.30 12.38
N GLU A 9 5.42 -6.58 12.59
CA GLU A 9 4.59 -7.21 11.57
C GLU A 9 4.39 -6.21 10.43
N SER A 10 4.76 -6.63 9.22
CA SER A 10 4.68 -5.80 8.02
C SER A 10 3.52 -6.26 7.14
N THR A 11 2.66 -5.33 6.75
CA THR A 11 1.55 -5.56 5.84
C THR A 11 1.63 -4.61 4.67
N TYR A 12 1.35 -5.09 3.46
CA TYR A 12 1.46 -4.30 2.24
C TYR A 12 0.09 -4.00 1.63
N TYR A 13 -0.09 -2.79 1.12
CA TYR A 13 -1.33 -2.31 0.53
C TYR A 13 -1.07 -1.65 -0.82
N VAL A 14 -2.08 -1.64 -1.68
CA VAL A 14 -2.12 -0.76 -2.85
C VAL A 14 -3.06 0.39 -2.54
N LEU A 15 -2.56 1.61 -2.70
CA LEU A 15 -3.28 2.84 -2.44
C LEU A 15 -3.36 3.68 -3.72
N GLU A 16 -4.40 4.50 -3.81
CA GLU A 16 -4.64 5.41 -4.94
C GLU A 16 -4.63 6.85 -4.46
N THR A 17 -3.83 7.71 -5.10
CA THR A 17 -3.77 9.14 -4.76
C THR A 17 -4.48 9.97 -5.82
N ASN A 18 -5.59 10.58 -5.44
CA ASN A 18 -6.40 11.46 -6.27
C ASN A 18 -6.09 12.93 -5.98
N ARG A 19 -5.95 13.75 -7.03
CA ARG A 19 -5.85 15.21 -6.91
C ARG A 19 -7.26 15.80 -6.83
N LEU A 20 -7.46 16.78 -5.95
CA LEU A 20 -8.73 17.47 -5.81
C LEU A 20 -8.72 18.80 -6.57
N ASP A 21 -9.85 19.17 -7.18
CA ASP A 21 -9.97 20.39 -7.99
C ASP A 21 -9.68 21.67 -7.21
N GLY A 22 -9.99 21.68 -5.91
CA GLY A 22 -9.70 22.79 -4.99
C GLY A 22 -8.23 22.86 -4.52
N GLY A 23 -7.36 21.99 -5.03
CA GLY A 23 -6.01 21.79 -4.53
C GLY A 23 -5.93 20.69 -3.46
N GLY A 24 -4.74 20.12 -3.30
CA GLY A 24 -4.49 18.99 -2.40
C GLY A 24 -4.65 17.62 -3.04
N SER A 25 -4.57 16.59 -2.21
CA SER A 25 -4.70 15.19 -2.62
C SER A 25 -5.32 14.34 -1.52
N VAL A 26 -6.09 13.33 -1.92
CA VAL A 26 -6.61 12.28 -1.04
C VAL A 26 -6.02 10.94 -1.46
N THR A 27 -5.54 10.17 -0.48
CA THR A 27 -5.08 8.80 -0.69
C THR A 27 -6.15 7.85 -0.16
N VAL A 28 -6.60 6.93 -1.02
CA VAL A 28 -7.65 5.95 -0.70
C VAL A 28 -7.12 4.53 -0.85
N PHE A 29 -7.74 3.60 -0.14
CA PHE A 29 -7.46 2.17 -0.26
C PHE A 29 -7.89 1.66 -1.65
N ALA A 30 -7.02 0.89 -2.31
CA ALA A 30 -7.34 0.22 -3.57
C ALA A 30 -7.34 -1.30 -3.43
N ALA A 31 -6.34 -1.89 -2.76
CA ALA A 31 -6.28 -3.34 -2.52
C ALA A 31 -5.35 -3.74 -1.35
N GLY A 32 -5.53 -4.96 -0.84
CA GLY A 32 -4.78 -5.52 0.31
C GLY A 32 -5.70 -5.94 1.46
N PRO A 33 -5.14 -6.35 2.61
CA PRO A 33 -3.71 -6.49 2.91
C PRO A 33 -3.01 -7.62 2.16
N TYR A 34 -1.71 -7.49 1.95
CA TYR A 34 -0.80 -8.52 1.42
C TYR A 34 0.32 -8.81 2.41
N LEU A 35 0.83 -10.04 2.40
CA LEU A 35 1.90 -10.47 3.30
C LEU A 35 3.29 -10.17 2.73
N THR A 36 3.39 -10.02 1.40
CA THR A 36 4.67 -9.72 0.75
C THR A 36 4.59 -8.50 -0.17
N PRO A 37 5.73 -7.80 -0.39
CA PRO A 37 5.79 -6.70 -1.34
C PRO A 37 5.43 -7.11 -2.77
N ASP A 38 5.75 -8.34 -3.17
CA ASP A 38 5.58 -8.81 -4.55
C ASP A 38 4.12 -9.13 -4.87
N GLU A 39 3.35 -9.62 -3.90
CA GLU A 39 1.89 -9.74 -4.01
C GLU A 39 1.24 -8.35 -4.24
N ALA A 40 1.64 -7.34 -3.47
CA ALA A 40 1.13 -5.99 -3.62
C ALA A 40 1.51 -5.38 -4.98
N LYS A 41 2.74 -5.60 -5.47
CA LYS A 41 3.17 -5.16 -6.81
C LYS A 41 2.34 -5.82 -7.91
N THR A 42 2.12 -7.13 -7.81
CA THR A 42 1.33 -7.90 -8.78
C THR A 42 -0.10 -7.36 -8.84
N ALA A 43 -0.72 -7.12 -7.68
CA ALA A 43 -2.06 -6.54 -7.62
C ALA A 43 -2.11 -5.12 -8.22
N ARG A 44 -1.11 -4.27 -7.93
CA ARG A 44 -1.00 -2.93 -8.53
C ARG A 44 -0.92 -3.01 -10.06
N GLU A 45 -0.11 -3.93 -10.60
CA GLU A 45 0.04 -4.12 -12.05
C GLU A 45 -1.26 -4.60 -12.71
N GLN A 46 -1.99 -5.51 -12.07
CA GLN A 46 -3.31 -5.95 -12.56
C GLN A 46 -4.32 -4.79 -12.60
N LEU A 47 -4.40 -4.00 -11.53
CA LEU A 47 -5.27 -2.83 -11.47
C LEU A 47 -4.88 -1.77 -12.49
N HIS A 48 -3.58 -1.51 -12.65
CA HIS A 48 -3.07 -0.57 -13.64
C HIS A 48 -3.33 -1.06 -15.07
N SER A 49 -3.22 -2.37 -15.33
CA SER A 49 -3.54 -2.94 -16.64
C SER A 49 -5.03 -2.83 -16.98
N ALA A 50 -5.91 -2.91 -15.99
CA ALA A 50 -7.35 -2.71 -16.18
C ALA A 50 -7.71 -1.24 -16.39
N GLU A 51 -7.07 -0.34 -15.64
CA GLU A 51 -7.32 1.10 -15.66
C GLU A 51 -6.01 1.90 -15.58
N PRO A 52 -5.32 2.14 -16.71
CA PRO A 52 -3.97 2.74 -16.73
C PRO A 52 -3.89 4.16 -16.19
N VAL A 53 -5.02 4.87 -16.12
CA VAL A 53 -5.10 6.26 -15.63
C VAL A 53 -5.04 6.37 -14.12
N ARG A 54 -5.19 5.25 -13.39
CA ARG A 54 -5.21 5.25 -11.93
C ARG A 54 -3.82 5.46 -11.36
N ASN A 55 -3.73 6.36 -10.38
CA ASN A 55 -2.48 6.72 -9.73
C ASN A 55 -2.20 5.82 -8.51
N LEU A 56 -1.82 4.58 -8.80
CA LEU A 56 -1.66 3.50 -7.81
C LEU A 56 -0.21 3.37 -7.31
N HIS A 57 -0.04 3.11 -6.02
CA HIS A 57 1.27 2.86 -5.40
C HIS A 57 1.17 1.82 -4.28
N CYS A 58 2.26 1.10 -4.04
CA CYS A 58 2.35 0.15 -2.94
C CYS A 58 2.84 0.87 -1.67
N ALA A 59 2.23 0.56 -0.53
CA ALA A 59 2.61 1.08 0.78
C ALA A 59 2.84 -0.07 1.77
N GLU A 60 3.89 0.04 2.57
CA GLU A 60 4.16 -0.85 3.70
C GLU A 60 3.63 -0.22 4.98
N TYR A 61 2.90 -1.01 5.76
CA TYR A 61 2.42 -0.65 7.08
C TYR A 61 3.07 -1.57 8.11
N ARG A 62 3.75 -0.99 9.09
CA ARG A 62 4.43 -1.72 10.16
C ARG A 62 3.71 -1.47 11.48
N THR A 63 3.32 -2.54 12.14
CA THR A 63 2.82 -2.50 13.52
C THR A 63 3.94 -2.85 14.48
N TYR A 64 4.11 -2.00 15.49
CA TYR A 64 5.06 -2.19 16.59
C TYR A 64 4.20 -2.46 17.83
N GLU A 65 4.11 -3.73 18.26
CA GLU A 65 3.50 -4.09 19.54
C GLU A 65 4.48 -3.94 20.70
#